data_AF-A0A931H615-F1
#
_entry.id   AF-A0A931H615-F1
#
_cell.length_a   1.000
_cell.length_b   1.000
_cell.length_c   1.000
_cell.angle_alpha   90.00
_cell.angle_beta   90.00
_cell.angle_gamma   90.00
#
_symmetry.space_group_name_H-M   'P 1'
#
loop_
_entity.id
_entity.type
_entity.pdbx_description
1 polymer ?
#
loop_
_entity_poly.entity_id
_entity_poly.type
_entity_poly.pdbx_seq_one_letter_code
_entity_poly.pdbx_strand_id
1 'polypeptide(L)'
;MRTRKIRSLADFIEVPEAELTNCVRSLRHWIDEQKMLRADAQANGRTFQPPQEFLWRQKAVNEKTPLQCTPTTPILELGLRFAAVAACMQMRIFALEDFSDIEASELAKVPNVGQSTVVKVREMLRSVGLDFRKPANAQRRAYDRAKAVRAGQKLANIDDQDHVVELDLKTVISGRLMSKGITTVGQLRRMTPRDLGMMFGTAGGQHVVAKLRESGLDFEPPPKQLDLWRYHLVPLEHLARPDDNQPIQELEPWLGAVASAAQRAGLATVGDLRRLAKRGPTRVRGIGEYGWRRLAEYFGVVTERPSIYGRERPNHR
;
A
#
# COMPACT_ATOMS: atom_id res chain seq x y z
N MET A 1 -7.53 -9.68 -42.13
CA MET A 1 -6.75 -8.43 -42.27
C MET A 1 -7.10 -7.79 -43.60
N ARG A 2 -7.59 -6.54 -43.61
CA ARG A 2 -7.81 -5.80 -44.87
C ARG A 2 -6.55 -5.03 -45.20
N THR A 3 -5.98 -5.27 -46.38
CA THR A 3 -4.85 -4.51 -46.90
C THR A 3 -5.39 -3.51 -47.91
N ARG A 4 -5.05 -2.23 -47.75
CA ARG A 4 -5.41 -1.15 -48.66
C ARG A 4 -4.15 -0.60 -49.31
N LYS A 5 -4.27 -0.26 -50.60
CA LYS A 5 -3.21 0.41 -51.35
C LYS A 5 -3.47 1.91 -51.32
N ILE A 6 -2.48 2.68 -50.93
CA ILE A 6 -2.54 4.14 -50.87
C ILE A 6 -1.46 4.66 -51.83
N ARG A 7 -1.92 5.32 -52.90
CA ARG A 7 -1.14 5.89 -53.99
C ARG A 7 -1.33 7.40 -54.09
N SER A 8 -2.47 7.92 -53.64
CA SER A 8 -2.85 9.33 -53.76
C SER A 8 -3.47 9.88 -52.48
N LEU A 9 -3.65 11.21 -52.42
CA LEU A 9 -4.39 11.87 -51.34
C LEU A 9 -5.87 11.46 -51.33
N ALA A 10 -6.46 11.15 -52.48
CA ALA A 10 -7.86 10.72 -52.56
C ALA A 10 -8.07 9.39 -51.81
N ASP A 11 -7.08 8.49 -51.84
CA ASP A 11 -7.15 7.19 -51.17
C ASP A 11 -7.22 7.31 -49.64
N PHE A 12 -6.82 8.46 -49.07
CA PHE A 12 -6.97 8.72 -47.63
C PHE A 12 -8.41 9.07 -47.25
N ILE A 13 -9.20 9.64 -48.16
CA ILE A 13 -10.60 9.98 -47.90
C ILE A 13 -11.44 8.72 -47.68
N GLU A 14 -11.04 7.61 -48.32
CA GLU A 14 -11.71 6.31 -48.16
C GLU A 14 -11.34 5.57 -46.86
N VAL A 15 -10.36 6.09 -46.09
CA VAL A 15 -9.98 5.52 -44.80
C VAL A 15 -10.99 5.96 -43.74
N PRO A 16 -11.59 5.03 -42.97
CA PRO A 16 -12.49 5.39 -41.87
C PRO A 16 -11.82 6.38 -40.91
N GLU A 17 -12.56 7.40 -40.46
CA GLU A 17 -12.03 8.47 -39.61
C GLU A 17 -11.33 7.94 -38.35
N ALA A 18 -11.92 6.92 -37.71
CA ALA A 18 -11.36 6.25 -36.53
C ALA A 18 -9.99 5.59 -36.77
N GLU A 19 -9.64 5.30 -38.02
CA GLU A 19 -8.40 4.62 -38.40
C GLU A 19 -7.39 5.55 -39.09
N LEU A 20 -7.83 6.74 -39.49
CA LEU A 20 -7.03 7.72 -40.22
C LEU A 20 -5.74 8.08 -39.48
N THR A 21 -5.82 8.29 -38.15
CA THR A 21 -4.63 8.60 -37.33
C THR A 21 -3.59 7.47 -37.37
N ASN A 22 -4.02 6.21 -37.32
CA ASN A 22 -3.11 5.05 -37.37
C ASN A 22 -2.54 4.84 -38.78
N CYS A 23 -3.34 5.10 -39.81
CA CYS A 23 -2.92 5.10 -41.20
C CYS A 23 -1.81 6.14 -41.45
N VAL A 24 -2.04 7.40 -41.06
CA VAL A 24 -1.07 8.50 -41.19
C VAL A 24 0.22 8.23 -40.41
N ARG A 25 0.12 7.68 -39.18
CA ARG A 25 1.30 7.29 -38.40
C ARG A 25 2.12 6.21 -39.10
N SER A 26 1.45 5.22 -39.69
CA SER A 26 2.11 4.13 -40.43
C SER A 26 2.78 4.65 -41.71
N LEU A 27 2.13 5.58 -42.42
CA LEU A 27 2.71 6.26 -43.57
C LEU A 27 3.99 7.02 -43.19
N ARG A 28 3.98 7.75 -42.07
CA ARG A 28 5.16 8.47 -41.59
C ARG A 28 6.34 7.53 -41.35
N HIS A 29 6.12 6.42 -40.65
CA HIS A 29 7.16 5.41 -40.44
C HIS A 29 7.68 4.83 -41.75
N TRP A 30 6.79 4.53 -42.69
CA TRP A 30 7.17 4.04 -44.02
C TRP A 30 8.03 5.08 -44.78
N ILE A 31 7.67 6.37 -44.74
CA ILE A 31 8.47 7.45 -45.35
C ILE A 31 9.86 7.52 -44.71
N ASP A 32 9.95 7.45 -43.39
CA ASP A 32 11.23 7.51 -42.68
C ASP A 32 12.12 6.28 -43.01
N GLU A 33 11.52 5.09 -43.13
CA GLU A 33 12.21 3.87 -43.59
C GLU A 33 12.71 4.03 -45.03
N GLN A 34 11.91 4.56 -45.95
CA GLN A 34 12.34 4.82 -47.33
C GLN A 34 13.49 5.84 -47.39
N LYS A 35 13.48 6.87 -46.55
CA LYS A 35 14.60 7.83 -46.44
C LYS A 35 15.88 7.15 -45.97
N MET A 36 15.79 6.27 -44.97
CA MET A 36 16.93 5.49 -44.49
C MET A 36 17.49 4.57 -45.58
N LEU A 37 16.63 3.82 -46.28
CA LEU A 37 17.05 2.93 -47.37
C LEU A 37 17.69 3.69 -48.53
N ARG A 38 17.19 4.89 -48.85
CA ARG A 38 17.80 5.78 -49.83
C ARG A 38 19.20 6.23 -49.41
N ALA A 39 19.37 6.63 -48.16
CA ALA A 39 20.66 7.07 -47.62
C ALA A 39 21.68 5.92 -47.62
N ASP A 40 21.26 4.71 -47.24
CA ASP A 40 22.10 3.50 -47.27
C ASP A 40 22.51 3.12 -48.71
N ALA A 41 21.57 3.16 -49.65
CA ALA A 41 21.88 2.90 -51.06
C ALA A 41 22.89 3.93 -51.61
N GLN A 42 22.74 5.20 -51.27
CA GLN A 42 23.69 6.25 -51.65
C GLN A 42 25.07 6.03 -51.05
N ALA A 43 25.16 5.68 -49.77
CA ALA A 43 26.43 5.40 -49.08
C ALA A 43 27.17 4.19 -49.70
N ASN A 44 26.42 3.21 -50.21
CA ASN A 44 26.96 1.99 -50.81
C ASN A 44 27.05 2.02 -52.35
N GLY A 45 26.83 3.18 -52.99
CA GLY A 45 26.89 3.32 -54.45
C GLY A 45 25.83 2.51 -55.22
N ARG A 46 24.72 2.15 -54.57
CA ARG A 46 23.60 1.39 -55.16
C ARG A 46 22.50 2.33 -55.64
N THR A 47 21.80 1.94 -56.70
CA THR A 47 20.62 2.65 -57.17
C THR A 47 19.41 2.32 -56.29
N PHE A 48 18.78 3.35 -55.71
CA PHE A 48 17.54 3.20 -54.94
C PHE A 48 16.32 3.45 -55.82
N GLN A 49 15.38 2.50 -55.86
CA GLN A 49 14.07 2.70 -56.47
C GLN A 49 13.01 2.73 -55.37
N PRO A 50 12.35 3.88 -55.12
CA PRO A 50 11.30 3.96 -54.12
C PRO A 50 10.08 3.12 -54.56
N PRO A 51 9.39 2.44 -53.64
CA PRO A 51 8.13 1.80 -53.95
C PRO A 51 7.09 2.86 -54.35
N GLN A 52 6.30 2.57 -55.39
CA GLN A 52 5.28 3.50 -55.90
C GLN A 52 3.99 3.51 -55.08
N GLU A 53 3.79 2.52 -54.21
CA GLU A 53 2.56 2.37 -53.43
C GLU A 53 2.83 2.07 -51.96
N PHE A 54 2.11 2.76 -51.08
CA PHE A 54 2.08 2.45 -49.66
C PHE A 54 1.00 1.40 -49.41
N LEU A 55 1.41 0.22 -48.93
CA LEU A 55 0.48 -0.84 -48.55
C LEU A 55 0.10 -0.69 -47.09
N TRP A 56 -1.01 -0.01 -46.83
CA TRP A 56 -1.53 0.09 -45.48
C TRP A 56 -2.27 -1.19 -45.11
N ARG A 57 -1.74 -1.91 -44.13
CA ARG A 57 -2.43 -3.05 -43.53
C ARG A 57 -3.22 -2.50 -42.35
N GLN A 58 -4.55 -2.57 -42.45
CA GLN A 58 -5.43 -2.32 -41.32
C GLN A 58 -5.03 -3.34 -40.26
N LYS A 59 -4.32 -2.85 -39.24
CA LYS A 59 -4.05 -3.64 -38.04
C LYS A 59 -5.45 -3.96 -37.55
N ALA A 60 -5.82 -5.24 -37.56
CA ALA A 60 -7.04 -5.64 -36.88
C ALA A 60 -6.99 -4.93 -35.54
N VAL A 61 -8.05 -4.19 -35.21
CA VAL A 61 -8.27 -3.82 -33.83
C VAL A 61 -8.35 -5.18 -33.15
N ASN A 62 -7.20 -5.65 -32.67
CA ASN A 62 -7.15 -6.72 -31.73
C ASN A 62 -7.84 -6.08 -30.53
N GLU A 63 -9.18 -6.22 -30.50
CA GLU A 63 -9.83 -6.61 -29.26
C GLU A 63 -8.84 -7.52 -28.58
N LYS A 64 -8.29 -7.04 -27.48
CA LYS A 64 -7.19 -7.67 -26.75
C LYS A 64 -7.64 -9.09 -26.44
N THR A 65 -7.40 -10.05 -27.32
CA THR A 65 -7.42 -11.44 -26.97
C THR A 65 -6.22 -11.54 -26.05
N PRO A 66 -6.42 -11.75 -24.74
CA PRO A 66 -5.29 -11.95 -23.86
C PRO A 66 -4.52 -13.12 -24.46
N LEU A 67 -3.22 -12.92 -24.73
CA LEU A 67 -2.33 -14.03 -24.98
C LEU A 67 -2.54 -14.99 -23.80
N GLN A 68 -3.15 -16.15 -24.06
CA GLN A 68 -3.23 -17.22 -23.08
C GLN A 68 -1.83 -17.79 -22.97
N CYS A 69 -0.99 -17.10 -22.18
CA CYS A 69 0.32 -17.59 -21.83
C CYS A 69 0.17 -18.67 -20.76
N THR A 70 1.14 -19.58 -20.74
CA THR A 70 1.42 -20.52 -19.65
C THR A 70 2.80 -20.18 -19.09
N PRO A 71 3.15 -20.61 -17.86
CA PRO A 71 4.50 -20.39 -17.31
C PRO A 71 5.62 -20.88 -18.25
N THR A 72 5.38 -21.99 -18.94
CA THR A 72 6.32 -22.61 -19.89
C THR A 72 6.27 -22.00 -21.29
N THR A 73 5.49 -20.93 -21.53
CA THR A 73 5.40 -20.31 -22.86
C THR A 73 6.77 -19.77 -23.27
N PRO A 74 7.32 -20.22 -24.42
CA PRO A 74 8.62 -19.79 -24.90
C PRO A 74 8.69 -18.28 -25.15
N ILE A 75 9.85 -17.68 -24.90
CA ILE A 75 10.06 -16.23 -25.07
C ILE A 75 9.81 -15.73 -26.50
N LEU A 76 10.01 -16.59 -27.50
CA LEU A 76 9.74 -16.33 -28.91
C LEU A 76 8.24 -16.11 -29.19
N GLU A 77 7.36 -16.67 -28.34
CA GLU A 77 5.90 -16.64 -28.48
C GLU A 77 5.26 -15.46 -27.72
N LEU A 78 6.02 -14.76 -26.88
CA LEU A 78 5.53 -13.63 -26.06
C LEU A 78 5.29 -12.33 -26.86
N GLY A 79 5.51 -12.36 -28.17
CA GLY A 79 5.34 -11.21 -29.06
C GLY A 79 6.23 -10.02 -28.68
N LEU A 80 7.43 -10.29 -28.17
CA LEU A 80 8.46 -9.29 -27.91
C LEU A 80 9.19 -8.94 -29.22
N ARG A 81 9.88 -7.80 -29.25
CA ARG A 81 10.74 -7.46 -30.41
C ARG A 81 11.89 -8.47 -30.50
N PHE A 82 12.28 -8.84 -31.71
CA PHE A 82 13.35 -9.82 -31.94
C PHE A 82 14.65 -9.48 -31.19
N ALA A 83 15.07 -8.21 -31.20
CA ALA A 83 16.25 -7.76 -30.46
C ALA A 83 16.12 -7.92 -28.92
N ALA A 84 14.91 -7.75 -28.38
CA ALA A 84 14.64 -7.98 -26.96
C ALA A 84 14.67 -9.48 -26.63
N VAL A 85 14.12 -10.32 -27.51
CA VAL A 85 14.19 -11.78 -27.36
C VAL A 85 15.64 -12.26 -27.36
N ALA A 86 16.45 -11.82 -28.33
CA ALA A 86 17.86 -12.19 -28.42
C ALA A 86 18.64 -11.79 -27.15
N ALA A 87 18.40 -10.59 -26.62
CA ALA A 87 19.04 -10.13 -25.40
C ALA A 87 18.59 -10.92 -24.15
N CYS A 88 17.31 -11.31 -24.07
CA CYS A 88 16.81 -12.15 -22.99
C CYS A 88 17.38 -13.58 -23.06
N MET A 89 17.53 -14.16 -24.25
CA MET A 89 18.16 -15.47 -24.42
C MET A 89 19.65 -15.46 -23.99
N GLN A 90 20.36 -14.35 -24.21
CA GLN A 90 21.74 -14.18 -23.69
C GLN A 90 21.79 -14.19 -22.15
N MET A 91 20.70 -13.79 -21.49
CA MET A 91 20.54 -13.88 -20.04
C MET A 91 20.01 -15.24 -19.55
N ARG A 92 19.92 -16.23 -20.44
CA ARG A 92 19.32 -17.55 -20.17
C ARG A 92 17.85 -17.50 -19.79
N ILE A 93 17.10 -16.55 -20.35
CA ILE A 93 15.65 -16.47 -20.23
C ILE A 93 15.06 -17.09 -21.49
N PHE A 94 14.41 -18.25 -21.35
CA PHE A 94 13.88 -19.05 -22.44
C PHE A 94 12.35 -19.15 -22.42
N ALA A 95 11.73 -19.04 -21.23
CA ALA A 95 10.30 -19.11 -21.01
C ALA A 95 9.78 -17.91 -20.19
N LEU A 96 8.45 -17.80 -20.08
CA LEU A 96 7.82 -16.75 -19.30
C LEU A 96 8.17 -16.85 -17.81
N GLU A 97 8.22 -18.07 -17.25
CA GLU A 97 8.54 -18.30 -15.84
C GLU A 97 9.95 -17.87 -15.44
N ASP A 98 10.92 -17.94 -16.35
CA ASP A 98 12.31 -17.51 -16.10
C ASP A 98 12.41 -16.02 -15.72
N PHE A 99 11.43 -15.21 -16.13
CA PHE A 99 11.37 -13.81 -15.71
C PHE A 99 11.07 -13.64 -14.20
N SER A 100 10.55 -14.67 -13.53
CA SER A 100 10.32 -14.66 -12.08
C SER A 100 11.60 -14.79 -11.25
N ASP A 101 12.70 -15.23 -11.87
CA ASP A 101 14.02 -15.35 -11.24
C ASP A 101 14.87 -14.08 -11.34
N ILE A 102 14.40 -13.07 -12.08
CA ILE A 102 15.11 -11.81 -12.26
C ILE A 102 14.29 -10.61 -11.78
N GLU A 103 14.95 -9.54 -11.36
CA GLU A 103 14.27 -8.32 -11.00
C GLU A 103 13.85 -7.53 -12.24
N ALA A 104 12.69 -6.86 -12.18
CA ALA A 104 12.25 -5.96 -13.26
C ALA A 104 13.28 -4.84 -13.56
N SER A 105 14.06 -4.44 -12.54
CA SER A 105 15.12 -3.44 -12.68
C SER A 105 16.34 -3.97 -13.45
N GLU A 106 16.61 -5.27 -13.35
CA GLU A 106 17.66 -5.95 -14.11
C GLU A 106 17.23 -6.09 -15.56
N LEU A 107 15.98 -6.50 -15.80
CA LEU A 107 15.41 -6.56 -17.15
C LEU A 107 15.42 -5.18 -17.85
N ALA A 108 15.14 -4.11 -17.12
CA ALA A 108 15.15 -2.75 -17.65
C ALA A 108 16.56 -2.24 -18.05
N LYS A 109 17.63 -2.88 -17.59
CA LYS A 109 19.01 -2.54 -17.96
C LYS A 109 19.48 -3.28 -19.21
N VAL A 110 18.71 -4.26 -19.68
CA VAL A 110 19.07 -5.09 -20.83
C VAL A 110 18.99 -4.25 -22.11
N PRO A 111 20.04 -4.28 -22.95
CA PRO A 111 20.01 -3.60 -24.24
C PRO A 111 18.78 -4.02 -25.06
N ASN A 112 18.11 -3.05 -25.68
CA ASN A 112 16.88 -3.25 -26.47
C ASN A 112 15.62 -3.65 -25.67
N VAL A 113 15.69 -3.65 -24.33
CA VAL A 113 14.53 -3.86 -23.45
C VAL A 113 14.15 -2.54 -22.77
N GLY A 114 13.13 -1.89 -23.31
CA GLY A 114 12.58 -0.65 -22.74
C GLY A 114 11.54 -0.90 -21.65
N GLN A 115 11.16 0.15 -20.93
CA GLN A 115 10.12 0.09 -19.89
C GLN A 115 8.78 -0.46 -20.39
N SER A 116 8.40 -0.18 -21.65
CA SER A 116 7.19 -0.74 -22.25
C SER A 116 7.25 -2.28 -22.37
N THR A 117 8.42 -2.84 -22.67
CA THR A 117 8.64 -4.29 -22.69
C THR A 117 8.52 -4.87 -21.29
N VAL A 118 9.12 -4.21 -20.28
CA VAL A 118 9.03 -4.64 -18.87
C VAL A 118 7.59 -4.66 -18.39
N VAL A 119 6.80 -3.63 -18.70
CA VAL A 119 5.37 -3.57 -18.38
C VAL A 119 4.61 -4.72 -19.06
N LYS A 120 4.86 -4.95 -20.35
CA LYS A 120 4.21 -6.03 -21.10
C LYS A 120 4.53 -7.41 -20.49
N VAL A 121 5.80 -7.67 -20.15
CA VAL A 121 6.22 -8.93 -19.51
C VAL A 121 5.57 -9.08 -18.13
N ARG A 122 5.47 -7.99 -17.34
CA ARG A 122 4.75 -8.01 -16.06
C ARG A 122 3.28 -8.39 -16.22
N GLU A 123 2.61 -7.87 -17.24
CA GLU A 123 1.21 -8.22 -17.52
C GLU A 123 1.07 -9.71 -17.87
N MET A 124 1.99 -10.26 -18.67
CA MET A 124 2.00 -11.69 -19.03
C MET A 124 2.32 -12.58 -17.82
N LEU A 125 3.25 -12.20 -16.95
CA LEU A 125 3.53 -12.90 -15.70
C LEU A 125 2.28 -12.94 -14.81
N ARG A 126 1.61 -11.79 -14.64
CA ARG A 126 0.39 -11.70 -13.83
C ARG A 126 -0.75 -12.53 -14.38
N SER A 127 -0.87 -12.66 -15.71
CA SER A 127 -1.92 -13.51 -16.30
C SER A 127 -1.74 -15.00 -15.97
N VAL A 128 -0.54 -15.42 -15.57
CA VAL A 128 -0.23 -16.80 -15.14
C VAL A 128 0.04 -16.92 -13.64
N GLY A 129 -0.25 -15.88 -12.85
CA GLY A 129 -0.06 -15.88 -11.40
C GLY A 129 1.38 -15.71 -10.93
N LEU A 130 2.29 -15.26 -11.80
CA LEU A 130 3.70 -14.98 -11.49
C LEU A 130 3.95 -13.47 -11.41
N ASP A 131 5.10 -13.09 -10.85
CA ASP A 131 5.64 -11.72 -10.91
C ASP A 131 7.18 -11.80 -10.96
N PHE A 132 7.83 -10.68 -11.27
CA PHE A 132 9.29 -10.57 -11.22
C PHE A 132 9.84 -10.85 -9.82
N ARG A 133 11.10 -11.26 -9.76
CA ARG A 133 11.82 -11.40 -8.49
C ARG A 133 11.76 -10.09 -7.72
N LYS A 134 11.33 -10.17 -6.47
CA LYS A 134 11.34 -9.02 -5.56
C LYS A 134 12.80 -8.60 -5.30
N PRO A 135 13.11 -7.30 -5.25
CA PRO A 135 14.47 -6.86 -5.00
C PRO A 135 15.00 -7.43 -3.69
N ALA A 136 16.20 -8.01 -3.68
CA ALA A 136 16.79 -8.57 -2.45
C ALA A 136 16.88 -7.50 -1.34
N ASN A 137 17.12 -6.26 -1.73
CA ASN A 137 17.42 -5.13 -0.86
C ASN A 137 16.12 -4.54 -0.29
N ALA A 138 15.87 -4.73 1.01
CA ALA A 138 14.69 -4.20 1.70
C ALA A 138 14.52 -2.68 1.55
N GLN A 139 15.62 -1.92 1.51
CA GLN A 139 15.62 -0.47 1.29
C GLN A 139 15.19 -0.08 -0.13
N ARG A 140 15.57 -0.86 -1.15
CA ARG A 140 15.19 -0.60 -2.54
C ARG A 140 13.70 -0.89 -2.75
N ARG A 141 13.20 -1.97 -2.15
CA ARG A 141 11.76 -2.28 -2.07
C ARG A 141 10.97 -1.14 -1.43
N ALA A 142 11.44 -0.64 -0.28
CA ALA A 142 10.81 0.48 0.40
C ALA A 142 10.81 1.76 -0.44
N TYR A 143 11.90 2.06 -1.16
CA TYR A 143 11.98 3.22 -2.06
C TYR A 143 11.02 3.11 -3.26
N ASP A 144 11.02 1.96 -3.94
CA ASP A 144 10.18 1.75 -5.12
C ASP A 144 8.68 1.70 -4.76
N ARG A 145 8.35 1.23 -3.55
CA ARG A 145 6.97 1.25 -3.04
C ARG A 145 6.57 2.62 -2.51
N ALA A 146 7.45 3.37 -1.84
CA ALA A 146 7.17 4.78 -1.50
C ALA A 146 6.88 5.60 -2.77
N LYS A 147 7.55 5.27 -3.88
CA LYS A 147 7.27 5.84 -5.20
C LYS A 147 5.91 5.36 -5.76
N ALA A 148 5.54 4.09 -5.61
CA ALA A 148 4.25 3.55 -6.05
C ALA A 148 3.04 4.04 -5.23
N VAL A 149 3.22 4.24 -3.91
CA VAL A 149 2.23 4.83 -2.99
C VAL A 149 2.02 6.30 -3.30
N ARG A 150 3.08 7.06 -3.59
CA ARG A 150 2.97 8.43 -4.14
C ARG A 150 2.24 8.46 -5.49
N ALA A 151 2.28 7.36 -6.24
CA ALA A 151 1.55 7.18 -7.50
C ALA A 151 0.14 6.58 -7.32
N GLY A 152 -0.34 6.41 -6.08
CA GLY A 152 -1.73 6.02 -5.79
C GLY A 152 -2.08 4.55 -6.02
N GLN A 153 -1.11 3.64 -6.10
CA GLN A 153 -1.40 2.20 -6.26
C GLN A 153 -1.72 1.53 -4.92
N LYS A 154 -2.82 0.75 -4.89
CA LYS A 154 -3.22 -0.10 -3.75
C LYS A 154 -2.14 -1.17 -3.51
N LEU A 155 -1.54 -1.16 -2.32
CA LEU A 155 -0.58 -2.19 -1.89
C LEU A 155 -1.28 -3.55 -1.77
N ALA A 156 -0.56 -4.60 -2.15
CA ALA A 156 -0.99 -5.99 -2.07
C ALA A 156 -1.24 -6.43 -0.61
N ASN A 157 -1.98 -7.53 -0.42
CA ASN A 157 -2.21 -8.16 0.89
C ASN A 157 -0.89 -8.32 1.64
N ILE A 158 -0.77 -7.65 2.79
CA ILE A 158 0.39 -7.72 3.69
C ILE A 158 0.26 -8.98 4.54
N ASP A 159 1.33 -9.78 4.63
CA ASP A 159 1.40 -10.97 5.48
C ASP A 159 2.40 -10.81 6.64
N ASP A 160 2.58 -11.86 7.46
CA ASP A 160 3.44 -11.83 8.64
C ASP A 160 4.94 -11.79 8.34
N GLN A 161 5.34 -12.27 7.17
CA GLN A 161 6.74 -12.29 6.74
C GLN A 161 7.15 -10.96 6.11
N ASP A 162 6.18 -10.13 5.73
CA ASP A 162 6.44 -8.79 5.25
C ASP A 162 7.13 -7.92 6.31
N HIS A 163 7.90 -6.94 5.83
CA HIS A 163 8.63 -6.02 6.69
C HIS A 163 7.69 -4.98 7.30
N VAL A 164 7.93 -4.54 8.54
CA VAL A 164 7.10 -3.49 9.20
C VAL A 164 7.02 -2.15 8.45
N VAL A 165 7.89 -1.93 7.47
CA VAL A 165 7.89 -0.73 6.63
C VAL A 165 6.77 -0.79 5.57
N GLU A 166 6.30 -2.01 5.26
CA GLU A 166 5.21 -2.24 4.31
C GLU A 166 3.85 -1.78 4.87
N LEU A 167 3.71 -1.66 6.19
CA LEU A 167 2.50 -1.16 6.87
C LEU A 167 2.29 0.37 6.74
N ASP A 168 3.11 1.08 5.97
CA ASP A 168 3.02 2.54 5.79
C ASP A 168 2.99 3.30 7.14
N LEU A 169 3.80 2.82 8.08
CA LEU A 169 3.97 3.47 9.38
C LEU A 169 4.82 4.73 9.22
N LYS A 170 4.55 5.76 10.05
CA LYS A 170 5.41 6.96 10.15
C LYS A 170 6.87 6.55 10.33
N THR A 171 7.79 7.22 9.62
CA THR A 171 9.24 6.90 9.60
C THR A 171 9.85 6.76 11.01
N VAL A 172 9.43 7.60 11.95
CA VAL A 172 9.90 7.56 13.35
C VAL A 172 9.49 6.26 14.05
N ILE A 173 8.28 5.75 13.78
CA ILE A 173 7.76 4.51 14.34
C ILE A 173 8.50 3.32 13.73
N SER A 174 8.61 3.27 12.40
CA SER A 174 9.35 2.22 11.69
C SER A 174 10.81 2.15 12.13
N GLY A 175 11.48 3.30 12.27
CA GLY A 175 12.86 3.37 12.75
C GLY A 175 13.03 2.83 14.17
N ARG A 176 12.07 3.10 15.06
CA ARG A 176 12.09 2.61 16.44
C ARG A 176 11.75 1.11 16.55
N LEU A 177 10.89 0.58 15.67
CA LEU A 177 10.66 -0.86 15.57
C LEU A 177 11.95 -1.59 15.14
N MET A 178 12.60 -1.09 14.09
CA MET A 178 13.84 -1.69 13.59
C MET A 178 14.98 -1.63 14.62
N SER A 179 15.11 -0.54 15.38
CA SER A 179 16.14 -0.43 16.42
C SER A 179 15.91 -1.40 17.61
N LYS A 180 14.69 -1.93 17.73
CA LYS A 180 14.32 -2.97 18.70
C LYS A 180 14.33 -4.38 18.11
N GLY A 181 14.81 -4.54 16.87
CA GLY A 181 14.87 -5.84 16.19
C GLY A 181 13.51 -6.34 15.68
N ILE A 182 12.49 -5.49 15.67
CA ILE A 182 11.17 -5.81 15.13
C ILE A 182 11.18 -5.41 13.66
N THR A 183 11.48 -6.37 12.80
CA THR A 183 11.65 -6.16 11.36
C THR A 183 10.45 -6.64 10.55
N THR A 184 9.67 -7.59 11.07
CA THR A 184 8.52 -8.19 10.38
C THR A 184 7.17 -7.82 11.00
N VAL A 185 6.12 -7.86 10.18
CA VAL A 185 4.74 -7.62 10.62
C VAL A 185 4.30 -8.68 11.63
N GLY A 186 4.68 -9.94 11.46
CA GLY A 186 4.40 -11.00 12.43
C GLY A 186 5.03 -10.73 13.81
N GLN A 187 6.26 -10.22 13.86
CA GLN A 187 6.88 -9.79 15.13
C GLN A 187 6.13 -8.62 15.77
N LEU A 188 5.67 -7.66 14.97
CA LEU A 188 4.87 -6.54 15.44
C LEU A 188 3.52 -7.00 16.01
N ARG A 189 2.83 -7.93 15.33
CA ARG A 189 1.54 -8.48 15.76
C ARG A 189 1.63 -9.26 17.07
N ARG A 190 2.80 -9.82 17.40
CA ARG A 190 3.07 -10.51 18.67
C ARG A 190 3.40 -9.57 19.83
N MET A 191 3.54 -8.27 19.57
CA MET A 191 3.73 -7.29 20.65
C MET A 191 2.46 -7.16 21.48
N THR A 192 2.63 -6.97 22.78
CA THR A 192 1.47 -6.68 23.63
C THR A 192 1.01 -5.22 23.46
N PRO A 193 -0.28 -4.93 23.68
CA PRO A 193 -0.80 -3.56 23.75
C PRO A 193 0.01 -2.67 24.73
N ARG A 194 0.50 -3.25 25.83
CA ARG A 194 1.35 -2.58 26.80
C ARG A 194 2.66 -2.12 26.17
N ASP A 195 3.34 -3.02 25.46
CA ASP A 195 4.64 -2.74 24.84
C ASP A 195 4.52 -1.65 23.79
N LEU A 196 3.47 -1.68 22.97
CA LEU A 196 3.16 -0.61 22.02
C LEU A 196 2.92 0.74 22.71
N GLY A 197 2.09 0.76 23.76
CA GLY A 197 1.80 1.96 24.52
C GLY A 197 3.06 2.56 25.15
N MET A 198 3.92 1.73 25.76
CA MET A 198 5.18 2.19 26.35
C MET A 198 6.20 2.64 25.28
N MET A 199 6.24 1.95 24.13
CA MET A 199 7.25 2.20 23.11
C MET A 199 6.93 3.43 22.25
N PHE A 200 5.66 3.71 21.96
CA PHE A 200 5.26 4.74 21.00
C PHE A 200 4.38 5.85 21.61
N GLY A 201 3.93 5.67 22.84
CA GLY A 201 2.89 6.51 23.44
C GLY A 201 1.54 6.37 22.72
N THR A 202 0.56 7.13 23.17
CA THR A 202 -0.83 7.07 22.69
C THR A 202 -0.93 7.25 21.16
N ALA A 203 -0.44 8.37 20.64
CA ALA A 203 -0.60 8.71 19.21
C ALA A 203 0.15 7.76 18.28
N GLY A 204 1.34 7.29 18.70
CA GLY A 204 2.12 6.35 17.89
C GLY A 204 1.54 4.93 17.95
N GLY A 205 1.09 4.48 19.11
CA GLY A 205 0.44 3.19 19.27
C GLY A 205 -0.89 3.10 18.52
N GLN A 206 -1.72 4.15 18.58
CA GLN A 206 -2.95 4.25 17.80
C GLN A 206 -2.69 4.16 16.30
N HIS A 207 -1.64 4.83 15.82
CA HIS A 207 -1.26 4.78 14.40
C HIS A 207 -0.88 3.35 13.96
N VAL A 208 -0.14 2.62 14.80
CA VAL A 208 0.19 1.21 14.50
C VAL A 208 -1.07 0.35 14.44
N VAL A 209 -1.96 0.46 15.42
CA VAL A 209 -3.22 -0.31 15.44
C VAL A 209 -4.09 0.00 14.23
N ALA A 210 -4.21 1.28 13.85
CA ALA A 210 -4.95 1.69 12.67
C ALA A 210 -4.37 1.06 11.40
N LYS A 211 -3.05 1.10 11.21
CA LYS A 211 -2.39 0.55 10.02
C LYS A 211 -2.46 -0.97 9.93
N LEU A 212 -2.38 -1.69 11.05
CA LEU A 212 -2.63 -3.13 11.07
C LEU A 212 -4.06 -3.45 10.60
N ARG A 213 -5.06 -2.75 11.14
CA ARG A 213 -6.47 -2.94 10.78
C ARG A 213 -6.79 -2.56 9.33
N GLU A 214 -6.23 -1.45 8.84
CA GLU A 214 -6.32 -1.03 7.43
C GLU A 214 -5.79 -2.11 6.48
N SER A 215 -4.80 -2.87 6.95
CA SER A 215 -4.17 -3.97 6.21
C SER A 215 -4.89 -5.32 6.40
N GLY A 216 -6.01 -5.36 7.13
CA GLY A 216 -6.75 -6.59 7.43
C GLY A 216 -6.08 -7.49 8.47
N LEU A 217 -5.11 -6.98 9.23
CA LEU A 217 -4.36 -7.72 10.24
C LEU A 217 -4.76 -7.30 11.66
N ASP A 218 -4.65 -8.23 12.60
CA ASP A 218 -4.87 -7.98 14.04
C ASP A 218 -3.76 -8.64 14.88
N PHE A 219 -3.63 -8.28 16.16
CA PHE A 219 -2.61 -8.87 17.03
C PHE A 219 -2.76 -10.39 17.17
N GLU A 220 -1.65 -11.03 17.50
CA GLU A 220 -1.58 -12.46 17.75
C GLU A 220 -0.85 -12.73 19.09
N PRO A 221 -1.57 -13.17 20.15
CA PRO A 221 -3.01 -13.42 20.20
C PRO A 221 -3.85 -12.13 20.11
N PRO A 222 -5.13 -12.23 19.68
CA PRO A 222 -6.01 -11.07 19.62
C PRO A 222 -6.18 -10.47 21.02
N PRO A 223 -6.00 -9.14 21.19
CA PRO A 223 -6.01 -8.53 22.50
C PRO A 223 -7.45 -8.28 22.94
N LYS A 224 -7.70 -8.30 24.25
CA LYS A 224 -9.01 -7.89 24.75
C LYS A 224 -9.20 -6.41 24.42
N GLN A 225 -10.40 -6.01 23.98
CA GLN A 225 -10.70 -4.60 23.69
C GLN A 225 -10.36 -3.68 24.87
N LEU A 226 -10.57 -4.19 26.09
CA LEU A 226 -10.20 -3.53 27.33
C LEU A 226 -8.70 -3.24 27.44
N ASP A 227 -7.82 -4.15 27.00
CA ASP A 227 -6.37 -3.95 27.06
C ASP A 227 -5.95 -2.87 26.07
N LEU A 228 -6.51 -2.87 24.87
CA LEU A 228 -6.25 -1.80 23.91
C LEU A 228 -6.68 -0.42 24.44
N TRP A 229 -7.81 -0.32 25.17
CA TRP A 229 -8.23 0.93 25.80
C TRP A 229 -7.35 1.33 26.98
N ARG A 230 -6.99 0.39 27.86
CA ARG A 230 -6.12 0.64 29.03
C ARG A 230 -4.78 1.26 28.65
N TYR A 231 -4.27 0.96 27.45
CA TYR A 231 -3.04 1.54 26.90
C TYR A 231 -3.29 2.65 25.88
N HIS A 232 -4.51 3.20 25.84
CA HIS A 232 -4.95 4.29 24.98
C HIS A 232 -4.74 4.03 23.48
N LEU A 233 -4.71 2.77 23.04
CA LEU A 233 -4.50 2.38 21.64
C LEU A 233 -5.78 2.43 20.80
N VAL A 234 -6.96 2.49 21.44
CA VAL A 234 -8.25 2.73 20.78
C VAL A 234 -9.00 3.80 21.57
N PRO A 235 -9.70 4.72 20.89
CA PRO A 235 -10.67 5.60 21.52
C PRO A 235 -11.73 4.84 22.32
N LEU A 236 -12.20 5.44 23.41
CA LEU A 236 -13.26 4.88 24.25
C LEU A 236 -14.56 4.63 23.48
N GLU A 237 -14.87 5.48 22.50
CA GLU A 237 -16.04 5.39 21.60
C GLU A 237 -16.10 4.09 20.79
N HIS A 238 -14.97 3.37 20.65
CA HIS A 238 -14.91 2.10 19.94
C HIS A 238 -15.12 0.88 20.86
N LEU A 239 -15.44 1.08 22.15
CA LEU A 239 -15.74 0.00 23.09
C LEU A 239 -17.24 -0.19 23.26
N ALA A 240 -17.67 -1.45 23.33
CA ALA A 240 -18.99 -1.80 23.85
C ALA A 240 -19.06 -1.44 25.34
N ARG A 241 -19.98 -0.52 25.70
CA ARG A 241 -20.13 -0.01 27.06
C ARG A 241 -21.38 -0.57 27.73
N PRO A 242 -21.32 -0.85 29.04
CA PRO A 242 -22.51 -1.08 29.84
C PRO A 242 -23.50 0.09 29.77
N ASP A 243 -24.80 -0.21 29.72
CA ASP A 243 -25.84 0.82 29.79
C ASP A 243 -25.93 1.43 31.20
N ASP A 244 -26.50 2.62 31.33
CA ASP A 244 -26.62 3.34 32.60
C ASP A 244 -27.42 2.55 33.65
N ASN A 245 -28.29 1.65 33.21
CA ASN A 245 -29.11 0.80 34.08
C ASN A 245 -28.38 -0.44 34.60
N GLN A 246 -27.20 -0.75 34.05
CA GLN A 246 -26.45 -1.94 34.44
C GLN A 246 -25.70 -1.77 35.77
N PRO A 247 -25.44 -2.87 36.48
CA PRO A 247 -24.70 -2.85 37.74
C PRO A 247 -23.29 -2.26 37.58
N ILE A 248 -22.79 -1.56 38.60
CA ILE A 248 -21.40 -1.03 38.59
C ILE A 248 -20.34 -2.13 38.48
N GLN A 249 -20.68 -3.37 38.85
CA GLN A 249 -19.82 -4.55 38.71
C GLN A 249 -19.46 -4.80 37.24
N GLU A 250 -20.37 -4.47 36.31
CA GLU A 250 -20.10 -4.50 34.88
C GLU A 250 -19.01 -3.49 34.48
N LEU A 251 -18.59 -2.57 35.34
CA LEU A 251 -17.47 -1.66 35.09
C LEU A 251 -16.16 -2.11 35.75
N GLU A 252 -16.14 -3.19 36.52
CA GLU A 252 -14.91 -3.67 37.17
C GLU A 252 -13.78 -3.96 36.18
N PRO A 253 -14.00 -4.55 35.00
CA PRO A 253 -12.93 -4.72 34.03
C PRO A 253 -12.31 -3.36 33.60
N TRP A 254 -13.11 -2.31 33.48
CA TRP A 254 -12.68 -0.98 33.03
C TRP A 254 -12.06 -0.12 34.14
N LEU A 255 -12.72 -0.08 35.30
CA LEU A 255 -12.42 0.86 36.38
C LEU A 255 -11.77 0.19 37.59
N GLY A 256 -11.76 -1.15 37.66
CA GLY A 256 -11.11 -1.92 38.71
C GLY A 256 -11.55 -1.47 40.11
N ALA A 257 -10.57 -1.18 40.96
CA ALA A 257 -10.78 -0.74 42.34
C ALA A 257 -11.69 0.49 42.47
N VAL A 258 -11.82 1.32 41.44
CA VAL A 258 -12.72 2.48 41.44
C VAL A 258 -14.19 2.05 41.39
N ALA A 259 -14.53 1.04 40.59
CA ALA A 259 -15.89 0.47 40.55
C ALA A 259 -16.24 -0.16 41.91
N SER A 260 -15.34 -0.96 42.47
CA SER A 260 -15.56 -1.59 43.78
C SER A 260 -15.59 -0.57 44.94
N ALA A 261 -14.87 0.56 44.83
CA ALA A 261 -14.96 1.67 45.79
C ALA A 261 -16.29 2.44 45.67
N ALA A 262 -16.75 2.70 44.45
CA ALA A 262 -18.04 3.31 44.17
C ALA A 262 -19.21 2.45 44.68
N GLN A 263 -19.13 1.14 44.47
CA GLN A 263 -20.11 0.18 44.99
C GLN A 263 -20.15 0.20 46.52
N ARG A 264 -18.99 0.19 47.20
CA ARG A 264 -18.91 0.33 48.67
C ARG A 264 -19.43 1.67 49.19
N ALA A 265 -19.45 2.70 48.35
CA ALA A 265 -20.04 4.00 48.66
C ALA A 265 -21.55 4.06 48.41
N GLY A 266 -22.19 2.92 48.10
CA GLY A 266 -23.64 2.81 47.93
C GLY A 266 -24.14 3.12 46.52
N LEU A 267 -23.26 3.24 45.52
CA LEU A 267 -23.68 3.39 44.13
C LEU A 267 -23.99 2.01 43.55
N ALA A 268 -25.15 1.87 42.89
CA ALA A 268 -25.63 0.58 42.40
C ALA A 268 -25.47 0.44 40.88
N THR A 269 -25.63 1.53 40.14
CA THR A 269 -25.70 1.51 38.66
C THR A 269 -24.61 2.33 37.98
N VAL A 270 -24.30 1.99 36.72
CA VAL A 270 -23.40 2.77 35.86
C VAL A 270 -23.84 4.24 35.77
N GLY A 271 -25.15 4.48 35.71
CA GLY A 271 -25.74 5.82 35.71
C GLY A 271 -25.45 6.62 36.99
N ASP A 272 -25.44 5.96 38.16
CA ASP A 272 -25.04 6.59 39.42
C ASP A 272 -23.59 7.05 39.39
N LEU A 273 -22.71 6.21 38.84
CA LEU A 273 -21.30 6.50 38.71
C LEU A 273 -21.03 7.61 37.69
N ARG A 274 -21.79 7.66 36.60
CA ARG A 274 -21.75 8.76 35.61
C ARG A 274 -22.17 10.08 36.24
N ARG A 275 -23.24 10.08 37.04
CA ARG A 275 -23.70 11.28 37.78
C ARG A 275 -22.62 11.73 38.76
N LEU A 276 -21.98 10.79 39.46
CA LEU A 276 -20.86 11.09 40.35
C LEU A 276 -19.68 11.72 39.57
N ALA A 277 -19.29 11.15 38.43
CA ALA A 277 -18.21 11.68 37.60
C ALA A 277 -18.50 13.11 37.10
N LYS A 278 -19.74 13.41 36.70
CA LYS A 278 -20.18 14.75 36.29
C LYS A 278 -20.13 15.79 37.41
N ARG A 279 -20.37 15.38 38.66
CA ARG A 279 -20.26 16.26 39.83
C ARG A 279 -18.81 16.64 40.17
N GLY A 280 -17.84 15.92 39.60
CA GLY A 280 -16.42 16.14 39.86
C GLY A 280 -15.93 15.50 41.17
N PRO A 281 -14.66 15.78 41.54
CA PRO A 281 -13.99 15.09 42.64
C PRO A 281 -14.70 15.36 43.97
N THR A 282 -15.26 14.31 44.58
CA THR A 282 -15.85 14.33 45.92
C THR A 282 -15.11 13.35 46.82
N ARG A 283 -15.27 13.49 48.15
CA ARG A 283 -14.67 12.54 49.11
C ARG A 283 -15.42 11.21 49.07
N VAL A 284 -15.09 10.36 48.11
CA VAL A 284 -15.49 8.96 48.08
C VAL A 284 -14.32 8.11 48.56
N ARG A 285 -14.51 7.39 49.67
CA ARG A 285 -13.46 6.56 50.27
C ARG A 285 -12.99 5.50 49.27
N GLY A 286 -11.71 5.52 48.92
CA GLY A 286 -11.11 4.58 47.96
C GLY A 286 -11.03 5.09 46.52
N ILE A 287 -11.56 6.28 46.20
CA ILE A 287 -11.37 6.93 44.89
C ILE A 287 -10.43 8.12 45.06
N GLY A 288 -9.15 7.90 44.77
CA GLY A 288 -8.13 8.95 44.74
C GLY A 288 -8.14 9.76 43.44
N GLU A 289 -7.23 10.72 43.32
CA GLU A 289 -7.11 11.61 42.15
C GLU A 289 -7.01 10.85 40.81
N TYR A 290 -6.20 9.78 40.78
CA TYR A 290 -6.09 8.92 39.60
C TYR A 290 -7.41 8.21 39.26
N GLY A 291 -8.18 7.78 40.27
CA GLY A 291 -9.48 7.15 40.07
C GLY A 291 -10.50 8.13 39.50
N TRP A 292 -10.49 9.38 39.97
CA TRP A 292 -11.32 10.46 39.43
C TRP A 292 -10.97 10.80 38.00
N ARG A 293 -9.68 10.88 37.66
CA ARG A 293 -9.23 11.11 36.29
C ARG A 293 -9.70 9.99 35.35
N ARG A 294 -9.63 8.75 35.80
CA ARG A 294 -10.09 7.57 35.04
C ARG A 294 -11.60 7.55 34.87
N LEU A 295 -12.37 7.98 35.87
CA LEU A 295 -13.83 8.16 35.76
C LEU A 295 -14.18 9.26 34.75
N ALA A 296 -13.51 10.40 34.82
CA ALA A 296 -13.72 11.51 33.90
C ALA A 296 -13.41 11.09 32.45
N GLU A 297 -12.29 10.39 32.24
CA GLU A 297 -11.92 9.83 30.94
C GLU A 297 -12.96 8.80 30.45
N TYR A 298 -13.37 7.86 31.30
CA TYR A 298 -14.36 6.83 30.94
C TYR A 298 -15.75 7.39 30.61
N PHE A 299 -16.17 8.49 31.24
CA PHE A 299 -17.47 9.11 30.97
C PHE A 299 -17.40 10.30 30.00
N GLY A 300 -16.21 10.63 29.47
CA GLY A 300 -16.02 11.80 28.62
C GLY A 300 -16.37 13.11 29.33
N VAL A 301 -16.25 13.15 30.65
CA VAL A 301 -16.51 14.37 31.44
C VAL A 301 -15.24 15.23 31.37
N VAL A 302 -15.37 16.44 30.82
CA VAL A 302 -14.27 17.41 30.78
C VAL A 302 -14.00 17.86 32.21
N THR A 303 -13.03 17.24 32.87
CA THR A 303 -12.41 17.85 34.05
C THR A 303 -11.38 18.83 33.54
N GLU A 304 -11.54 20.13 33.83
CA GLU A 304 -10.49 21.12 33.62
C GLU A 304 -9.18 20.55 34.18
N ARG A 305 -8.15 20.43 33.31
CA ARG A 305 -6.84 19.96 33.74
C ARG A 305 -6.36 20.90 34.84
N PRO A 306 -6.08 20.44 36.06
CA PRO A 306 -5.36 21.26 37.01
C PRO A 306 -4.01 21.57 36.36
N SER A 307 -3.70 22.86 36.19
CA SER A 307 -2.40 23.28 35.69
C SER A 307 -1.30 22.63 36.52
N ILE A 308 -0.43 21.86 35.88
CA ILE A 308 0.76 21.26 36.51
C ILE A 308 1.80 22.37 36.81
N TYR A 309 1.58 23.59 36.29
CA TYR A 309 2.34 24.79 36.59
C TYR A 309 1.43 25.82 37.27
N GLY A 310 1.25 25.69 38.58
CA GLY A 310 0.33 26.54 39.32
C GLY A 310 0.41 26.38 40.83
N ARG A 311 1.62 26.32 41.38
CA ARG A 311 1.86 26.71 42.78
C ARG A 311 2.81 27.89 42.77
N GLU A 312 2.27 29.09 42.49
CA GLU A 312 2.86 30.29 43.06
C GLU A 312 2.81 30.13 44.58
N ARG A 313 3.98 30.02 45.19
CA ARG A 313 4.09 30.11 46.65
C ARG A 313 3.64 31.52 47.05
N PRO A 314 2.80 31.68 48.07
CA PRO A 314 2.50 33.01 48.59
C PRO A 314 3.82 33.64 49.07
N ASN A 315 4.17 34.78 48.49
CA ASN A 315 5.21 35.65 49.03
C ASN A 315 4.74 36.12 50.41
N HIS A 316 5.35 35.60 51.45
CA HIS A 316 5.31 36.22 52.76
C HIS A 316 6.12 37.51 52.69
N ARG A 317 5.42 38.65 52.77
CA ARG A 317 5.98 39.89 53.33
C ARG A 317 5.86 39.83 54.84
#